data_AF-A0A2X2C834-F1
#
_entry.id   AF-A0A2X2C834-F1
#
_cell.length_a   1.000
_cell.length_b   1.000
_cell.length_c   1.000
_cell.angle_alpha   90.00
_cell.angle_beta   90.00
_cell.angle_gamma   90.00
#
_symmetry.space_group_name_H-M   'P 1'
#
loop_
_entity.id
_entity.type
_entity.pdbx_description
1 polymer ?
#
loop_
_entity_poly.entity_id
_entity_poly.type
_entity_poly.pdbx_seq_one_letter_code
_entity_poly.pdbx_strand_id
1 'polypeptide(L)'
;MLADLCLRGAKHTLQRTSWEGIEIIERLKAQGRNVIFMVPHGWAVDVPAMLLAAKGQKMAAMFHHQKDPVTDYLWNKARYHFGGRLHSREAGIKPFISTVRQGFLGVLFT
;
A
#
# COMPACT_ATOMS: atom_id res chain seq x y z
N MET A 1 6.44 -15.05 0.12
CA MET A 1 6.00 -13.98 -0.81
C MET A 1 6.69 -12.65 -0.53
N LEU A 2 6.65 -12.12 0.70
CA LEU A 2 7.35 -10.87 1.05
C LEU A 2 8.88 -10.95 0.94
N ALA A 3 9.50 -12.05 1.40
CA ALA A 3 10.93 -12.29 1.21
C ALA A 3 11.33 -12.35 -0.28
N ASP A 4 10.46 -12.89 -1.13
CA ASP A 4 10.69 -12.96 -2.58
C ASP A 4 10.61 -11.57 -3.23
N LEU A 5 9.66 -10.74 -2.79
CA LEU A 5 9.53 -9.35 -3.20
C LEU A 5 10.78 -8.52 -2.81
N CYS A 6 11.29 -8.72 -1.60
CA CYS A 6 12.48 -8.01 -1.12
C CYS A 6 13.79 -8.50 -1.75
N LEU A 7 13.92 -9.80 -2.04
CA LEU A 7 15.18 -10.40 -2.53
C LEU A 7 15.25 -10.50 -4.06
N ARG A 8 14.15 -10.81 -4.75
CA ARG A 8 14.09 -10.97 -6.21
C ARG A 8 13.43 -9.80 -6.93
N GLY A 9 12.89 -8.84 -6.17
CA GLY A 9 12.30 -7.62 -6.68
C GLY A 9 10.87 -7.78 -7.18
N ALA A 10 10.18 -6.65 -7.34
CA ALA A 10 8.77 -6.61 -7.71
C ALA A 10 8.45 -7.28 -9.05
N LYS A 11 9.36 -7.21 -10.05
CA LYS A 11 9.12 -7.80 -11.38
C LYS A 11 8.94 -9.31 -11.32
N HIS A 12 9.75 -10.01 -10.53
CA HIS A 12 9.66 -11.46 -10.35
C HIS A 12 8.35 -11.85 -9.66
N THR A 13 8.01 -11.16 -8.57
CA THR A 13 6.78 -11.45 -7.81
C THR A 13 5.52 -11.11 -8.62
N LEU A 14 5.53 -10.01 -9.39
CA LEU A 14 4.42 -9.59 -10.25
C LEU A 14 4.09 -10.62 -11.33
N GLN A 15 5.10 -11.24 -11.96
CA GLN A 15 4.89 -12.30 -12.97
C GLN A 15 4.19 -13.54 -12.39
N ARG A 16 4.29 -13.74 -11.08
CA ARG A 16 3.72 -14.89 -10.36
C ARG A 16 2.46 -14.51 -9.58
N THR A 17 1.93 -13.31 -9.79
CA THR A 17 0.73 -12.81 -9.08
C THR A 17 -0.43 -12.70 -10.06
N SER A 18 -1.51 -13.44 -9.79
CA SER A 18 -2.80 -13.23 -10.44
C SER A 18 -3.59 -12.18 -9.67
N TRP A 19 -4.26 -11.28 -10.41
CA TRP A 19 -5.11 -10.25 -9.84
C TRP A 19 -6.55 -10.52 -10.24
N GLU A 20 -7.46 -10.56 -9.27
CA GLU A 20 -8.89 -10.67 -9.50
C GLU A 20 -9.55 -9.33 -9.12
N GLY A 21 -10.45 -8.81 -9.96
CA GLY A 21 -11.17 -7.57 -9.67
C GLY A 21 -10.36 -6.28 -9.86
N ILE A 22 -9.21 -6.34 -10.55
CA ILE A 22 -8.36 -5.15 -10.81
C ILE A 22 -9.10 -4.11 -11.67
N GLU A 23 -9.95 -4.58 -12.57
CA GLU A 23 -10.79 -3.77 -13.45
C GLU A 23 -11.77 -2.85 -12.69
N ILE A 24 -12.16 -3.23 -11.47
CA ILE A 24 -13.00 -2.40 -10.60
C ILE A 24 -12.22 -1.15 -10.20
N ILE A 25 -10.95 -1.32 -9.82
CA ILE A 25 -10.07 -0.23 -9.42
C ILE A 25 -9.80 0.69 -10.62
N GLU A 26 -9.47 0.11 -11.77
CA GLU A 26 -9.22 0.87 -13.01
C GLU A 26 -10.44 1.68 -13.43
N ARG A 27 -11.64 1.09 -13.38
CA ARG A 27 -12.90 1.79 -13.67
C ARG A 27 -13.17 2.94 -12.71
N LEU A 28 -13.01 2.72 -11.40
CA LEU A 28 -13.22 3.76 -10.39
C LEU A 28 -12.23 4.91 -10.56
N LYS A 29 -10.97 4.60 -10.89
CA LYS A 29 -9.94 5.60 -11.21
C LYS A 29 -10.27 6.38 -12.49
N ALA A 30 -10.72 5.70 -13.54
CA ALA A 30 -11.13 6.35 -14.80
C ALA A 30 -12.30 7.32 -14.59
N GLN A 31 -13.16 7.04 -13.61
CA GLN A 31 -14.26 7.92 -13.19
C GLN A 31 -13.82 9.07 -12.26
N GLY A 32 -12.52 9.19 -11.96
CA GLY A 32 -12.00 10.20 -11.02
C GLY A 32 -12.47 9.97 -9.57
N ARG A 33 -12.90 8.75 -9.22
CA ARG A 33 -13.35 8.42 -7.86
C ARG A 33 -12.15 8.09 -6.98
N ASN A 34 -12.24 8.55 -5.74
CA ASN A 34 -11.31 8.18 -4.69
C ASN A 34 -11.57 6.73 -4.26
N VAL A 35 -10.50 5.94 -4.14
CA VAL A 35 -10.60 4.51 -3.76
C VAL A 35 -9.87 4.30 -2.44
N ILE A 36 -10.56 3.65 -1.51
CA ILE A 36 -10.00 3.22 -0.22
C ILE A 36 -10.24 1.72 -0.09
N PHE A 37 -9.16 0.97 0.07
CA PHE A 37 -9.19 -0.44 0.39
C PHE A 37 -9.41 -0.62 1.89
N MET A 38 -10.49 -1.33 2.24
CA MET A 38 -10.71 -1.82 3.59
C MET A 38 -10.16 -3.25 3.64
N VAL A 39 -9.05 -3.42 4.34
CA VAL A 39 -8.34 -4.70 4.40
C VAL A 39 -8.37 -5.21 5.84
N PRO A 40 -8.77 -6.48 6.07
CA PRO A 40 -8.70 -7.05 7.41
C PRO A 40 -7.24 -7.12 7.89
N HIS A 41 -7.02 -7.17 9.22
CA HIS A 41 -5.73 -7.55 9.80
C HIS A 41 -5.40 -9.02 9.49
N GLY A 42 -5.06 -9.28 8.23
CA GLY A 42 -4.70 -10.58 7.69
C GLY A 42 -3.21 -10.68 7.38
N TRP A 43 -2.80 -11.86 6.94
CA TRP A 43 -1.41 -12.15 6.61
C TRP A 43 -1.01 -11.47 5.29
N ALA A 44 0.17 -10.85 5.27
CA ALA A 44 0.84 -10.33 4.08
C ALA A 44 0.11 -9.23 3.27
N VAL A 45 -0.76 -8.45 3.93
CA VAL A 45 -1.47 -7.29 3.33
C VAL A 45 -0.56 -6.22 2.74
N ASP A 46 0.69 -6.15 3.19
CA ASP A 46 1.71 -5.26 2.62
C ASP A 46 2.10 -5.64 1.19
N VAL A 47 2.08 -6.93 0.85
CA VAL A 47 2.52 -7.42 -0.47
C VAL A 47 1.68 -6.83 -1.62
N PRO A 48 0.33 -6.94 -1.64
CA PRO A 48 -0.46 -6.36 -2.72
C PRO A 48 -0.33 -4.84 -2.78
N ALA A 49 -0.23 -4.15 -1.63
CA ALA A 49 0.00 -2.69 -1.61
C ALA A 49 1.35 -2.31 -2.23
N MET A 50 2.42 -3.03 -1.90
CA MET A 50 3.76 -2.83 -2.47
C MET A 50 3.81 -3.19 -3.96
N LEU A 51 3.10 -4.24 -4.39
CA LEU A 51 3.02 -4.62 -5.80
C LEU A 51 2.23 -3.61 -6.64
N LEU A 52 1.13 -3.06 -6.10
CA LEU A 52 0.40 -1.97 -6.75
C LEU A 52 1.26 -0.71 -6.87
N ALA A 53 2.00 -0.38 -5.80
CA ALA A 53 2.97 0.71 -5.82
C ALA A 53 4.07 0.47 -6.87
N ALA A 54 4.60 -0.75 -6.97
CA ALA A 54 5.56 -1.15 -7.99
C ALA A 54 5.00 -1.10 -9.43
N LYS A 55 3.69 -1.29 -9.63
CA LYS A 55 2.99 -1.06 -10.91
C LYS A 55 2.80 0.43 -11.23
N GLY A 56 3.31 1.34 -10.40
CA GLY A 56 3.20 2.79 -10.58
C GLY A 56 1.94 3.40 -9.95
N GLN A 57 1.17 2.64 -9.15
CA GLN A 57 0.03 3.21 -8.42
C GLN A 57 0.53 4.03 -7.24
N LYS A 58 -0.03 5.22 -7.07
CA LYS A 58 0.26 6.06 -5.90
C LYS A 58 -0.51 5.52 -4.71
N MET A 59 0.17 4.89 -3.77
CA MET A 59 -0.44 4.29 -2.57
C MET A 59 -0.34 5.22 -1.37
N ALA A 60 -1.39 5.29 -0.56
CA ALA A 60 -1.38 5.95 0.74
C ALA A 60 -1.85 4.95 1.80
N ALA A 61 -1.07 4.77 2.87
CA ALA A 61 -1.41 3.84 3.95
C ALA A 61 -1.31 4.51 5.31
N MET A 62 -2.21 4.13 6.21
CA MET A 62 -2.08 4.48 7.62
C MET A 62 -1.30 3.40 8.34
N PHE A 63 -0.33 3.79 9.16
CA PHE A 63 0.49 2.84 9.93
C PHE A 63 0.53 3.19 11.41
N HIS A 64 0.76 2.15 12.21
CA HIS A 64 1.13 2.26 13.63
C HIS A 64 2.61 1.99 13.77
N HIS A 65 3.28 2.78 14.62
CA HIS A 65 4.66 2.50 14.98
C HIS A 65 4.75 1.14 15.67
N GLN A 66 5.67 0.31 15.19
CA GLN A 66 6.01 -0.92 15.88
C GLN A 66 6.79 -0.59 17.16
N LYS A 67 6.62 -1.39 18.22
CA LYS A 67 7.32 -1.18 19.50
C LYS A 67 8.84 -1.30 19.37
N ASP A 68 9.32 -2.11 18.42
CA ASP A 68 10.74 -2.27 18.14
C ASP A 68 11.20 -1.29 17.05
N PRO A 69 12.11 -0.35 17.34
CA PRO A 69 12.51 0.70 16.41
C PRO A 69 13.30 0.18 15.19
N VAL A 70 14.03 -0.93 15.32
CA VAL A 70 14.77 -1.54 14.21
C VAL A 70 13.80 -2.15 13.20
N THR A 71 12.81 -2.89 13.69
CA THR A 71 11.72 -3.44 12.89
C THR A 71 10.90 -2.33 12.23
N ASP A 72 10.58 -1.25 12.95
CA ASP A 72 9.87 -0.09 12.40
C ASP A 72 10.66 0.57 11.25
N TYR A 73 11.96 0.81 11.46
CA TYR A 73 12.83 1.39 10.43
C TYR A 73 12.92 0.52 9.18
N LEU A 74 13.14 -0.79 9.35
CA LEU A 74 13.27 -1.72 8.22
C LEU A 74 11.98 -1.76 7.39
N TRP A 75 10.84 -1.80 8.06
CA TRP A 75 9.52 -1.81 7.42
C TRP A 75 9.18 -0.49 6.73
N ASN A 76 9.49 0.65 7.36
CA ASN A 76 9.29 1.96 6.76
C ASN A 76 10.19 2.14 5.53
N LYS A 77 11.45 1.69 5.60
CA LYS A 77 12.38 1.70 4.46
C LYS A 77 11.88 0.84 3.30
N ALA A 78 11.37 -0.35 3.59
CA ALA A 78 10.77 -1.22 2.58
C ALA A 78 9.54 -0.57 1.92
N ARG A 79 8.62 0.00 2.69
CA ARG A 79 7.41 0.65 2.13
C ARG A 79 7.72 1.94 1.37
N TYR A 80 8.69 2.72 1.85
CA TYR A 80 9.14 3.94 1.18
C TYR A 80 9.82 3.66 -0.15
N HIS A 81 10.55 2.54 -0.26
CA HIS A 81 11.21 2.12 -1.50
C HIS A 81 10.24 2.00 -2.69
N PHE A 82 8.97 1.64 -2.43
CA PHE A 82 7.94 1.52 -3.46
C PHE A 82 7.16 2.82 -3.72
N GLY A 83 7.51 3.94 -3.04
CA GLY A 83 6.96 5.27 -3.34
C GLY A 83 5.58 5.57 -2.74
N GLY A 84 5.13 4.79 -1.76
CA GLY A 84 3.88 5.05 -1.04
C GLY A 84 4.01 6.18 -0.02
N ARG A 85 2.93 6.97 0.18
CA ARG A 85 2.83 7.93 1.29
C ARG A 85 2.34 7.23 2.55
N LEU A 86 3.13 7.31 3.61
CA LEU A 86 2.81 6.75 4.92
C LEU A 86 2.31 7.85 5.83
N HIS A 87 1.13 7.66 6.41
CA HIS A 87 0.56 8.56 7.40
C HIS A 87 0.50 7.83 8.74
N SER A 88 1.14 8.38 9.77
CA SER A 88 1.01 7.81 11.12
C SER A 88 -0.44 7.95 11.58
N ARG A 89 -0.97 6.94 12.29
CA ARG A 89 -2.33 7.03 12.85
C ARG A 89 -2.46 8.16 13.87
N GLU A 90 -1.36 8.47 14.56
CA GLU A 90 -1.27 9.54 15.55
C GLU A 90 -1.48 10.94 14.93
N ALA A 91 -1.11 11.14 13.66
CA ALA A 91 -1.38 12.38 12.91
C ALA A 91 -2.86 12.55 12.51
N GLY A 92 -3.71 11.56 12.83
CA GLY A 92 -5.13 11.54 12.51
C GLY A 92 -5.44 11.18 11.06
N ILE A 93 -6.73 11.03 10.75
CA ILE A 93 -7.21 10.58 9.42
C ILE A 93 -7.25 11.70 8.37
N LYS A 94 -7.22 12.98 8.78
CA LYS A 94 -7.33 14.13 7.87
C LYS A 94 -6.21 14.18 6.82
N PRO A 95 -4.92 14.01 7.17
CA PRO A 95 -3.84 13.97 6.17
C PRO A 95 -4.00 12.80 5.19
N PHE A 96 -4.46 11.65 5.68
CA PHE A 96 -4.73 10.48 4.85
C PHE A 96 -5.83 10.75 3.81
N ILE A 97 -6.98 11.28 4.23
CA ILE A 97 -8.08 11.63 3.32
C ILE A 97 -7.64 12.68 2.31
N SER A 98 -6.85 13.67 2.72
CA SER A 98 -6.29 14.69 1.81
C SER A 98 -5.46 14.05 0.70
N THR A 99 -4.57 13.11 1.04
CA THR A 99 -3.76 12.37 0.07
C THR A 99 -4.62 11.51 -0.86
N VAL A 100 -5.64 10.81 -0.32
CA VAL A 100 -6.57 10.02 -1.13
C VAL A 100 -7.31 10.90 -2.15
N ARG A 101 -7.74 12.11 -1.74
CA ARG A 101 -8.37 13.11 -2.64
C ARG A 101 -7.45 13.62 -3.74
N GLN A 102 -6.12 13.45 -3.61
CA GLN A 102 -5.14 13.76 -4.67
C GLN A 102 -4.97 12.60 -5.67
N GLY A 103 -5.83 11.57 -5.61
CA GLY A 103 -5.81 10.42 -6.51
C GLY A 103 -4.90 9.28 -6.05
N PHE A 104 -4.52 9.25 -4.76
CA PHE A 104 -3.82 8.12 -4.17
C PHE A 104 -4.82 7.04 -3.78
N LEU A 105 -4.45 5.78 -3.98
CA LEU A 105 -5.18 4.62 -3.48
C LEU A 105 -4.93 4.48 -1.98
N GLY A 106 -5.97 4.66 -1.18
CA GLY A 106 -5.89 4.55 0.27
C GLY A 106 -5.96 3.10 0.73
N VAL A 107 -5.19 2.72 1.75
CA VAL A 107 -5.31 1.42 2.45
C VAL A 107 -5.55 1.68 3.93
N LEU A 108 -6.66 1.14 4.44
CA LEU A 108 -7.02 1.14 5.85
C LEU A 108 -7.09 -0.29 6.37
N PHE A 109 -6.45 -0.50 7.51
CA PHE A 109 -6.51 -1.75 8.25
C PHE A 109 -7.67 -1.68 9.25
N THR A 110 -8.64 -2.60 9.12
CA THR A 110 -9.78 -2.76 10.03
C THR A 110 -9.49 -3.80 11.09
#